data_AF-A0A2N3IBR2-F1
#
_entry.id   AF-A0A2N3IBR2-F1
#
_cell.length_a   1.000
_cell.length_b   1.000
_cell.length_c   1.000
_cell.angle_alpha   90.00
_cell.angle_beta   90.00
_cell.angle_gamma   90.00
#
_symmetry.space_group_name_H-M   'P 1'
#
loop_
_entity.id
_entity.type
_entity.pdbx_description
1 polymer ?
#
loop_
_entity_poly.entity_id
_entity_poly.type
_entity_poly.pdbx_seq_one_letter_code
_entity_poly.pdbx_strand_id
1 'polypeptide(L)'
;MSDQSDLEILMDEINAIENKNIKHCDMPFEIYIYEAERLHTRATEDLSKLSAVNMPVGLIDKLHVRTKALSRAQLNWVELTGEKKQAMTNLKAETPTLLKLRKYLIDNMQFAFRNDKDLLKKNQRY
;
A
#
# COMPACT_ATOMS: atom_id res chain seq x y z
N MET A 1 -10.97 20.86 1.18
CA MET A 1 -10.51 20.27 -0.08
C MET A 1 -9.98 18.90 0.28
N SER A 2 -10.50 17.84 -0.34
CA SER A 2 -10.25 16.46 0.10
C SER A 2 -8.85 16.03 -0.34
N ASP A 3 -8.01 15.51 0.57
CA ASP A 3 -6.65 15.03 0.28
C ASP A 3 -6.58 14.01 -0.88
N GLN A 4 -7.72 13.41 -1.23
CA GLN A 4 -7.88 12.51 -2.37
C GLN A 4 -7.71 13.24 -3.73
N SER A 5 -8.14 14.51 -3.84
CA SER A 5 -8.06 15.26 -5.09
C SER A 5 -6.63 15.58 -5.49
N ASP A 6 -5.76 15.84 -4.53
CA ASP A 6 -4.41 16.35 -4.81
C ASP A 6 -3.48 15.26 -5.36
N LEU A 7 -3.68 14.01 -4.93
CA LEU A 7 -2.99 12.85 -5.50
C LEU A 7 -3.48 12.61 -6.94
N GLU A 8 -4.79 12.60 -7.16
CA GLU A 8 -5.38 12.36 -8.48
C GLU A 8 -4.94 13.41 -9.51
N ILE A 9 -4.82 14.67 -9.10
CA ILE A 9 -4.33 15.77 -9.95
C ILE A 9 -2.87 15.58 -10.35
N LEU A 10 -2.02 15.11 -9.43
CA LEU A 10 -0.58 14.95 -9.68
C LEU A 10 -0.20 13.59 -10.25
N MET A 11 -1.15 12.65 -10.37
CA MET A 11 -0.87 11.27 -10.76
C MET A 11 -0.24 11.17 -12.15
N ASP A 12 -0.73 11.95 -13.11
CA ASP A 12 -0.20 11.97 -14.47
C ASP A 12 1.24 12.51 -14.51
N GLU A 13 1.53 13.56 -13.73
CA GLU A 13 2.88 14.11 -13.61
C GLU A 13 3.85 13.12 -12.96
N ILE A 14 3.39 12.41 -11.92
CA ILE A 14 4.21 11.43 -11.20
C ILE A 14 4.53 10.23 -12.11
N ASN A 15 3.54 9.72 -12.86
CA ASN A 15 3.72 8.60 -13.77
C ASN A 15 4.59 8.94 -15.00
N ALA A 16 4.67 10.22 -15.36
CA ALA A 16 5.54 10.70 -16.44
C ALA A 16 7.03 10.74 -16.05
N ILE A 17 7.38 10.59 -14.76
CA ILE A 17 8.77 10.58 -14.32
C ILE A 17 9.42 9.25 -14.71
N GLU A 18 10.43 9.30 -15.57
CA GLU A 18 11.22 8.12 -15.89
C GLU A 18 11.95 7.58 -14.65
N ASN A 19 11.99 6.25 -14.49
CA ASN A 19 12.63 5.57 -13.36
C ASN A 19 14.09 6.00 -13.12
N LYS A 20 14.82 6.41 -14.17
CA LYS A 20 16.21 6.88 -14.06
C LYS A 20 16.35 8.21 -13.31
N ASN A 21 15.28 9.00 -13.26
CA ASN A 21 15.25 10.31 -12.61
C ASN A 21 14.74 10.23 -11.16
N ILE A 22 14.33 9.04 -10.70
CA ILE A 22 13.90 8.82 -9.34
C ILE A 22 15.12 8.87 -8.43
N LYS A 23 15.18 9.90 -7.58
CA LYS A 23 16.19 10.00 -6.54
C LYS A 23 15.77 9.18 -5.34
N HIS A 24 16.67 8.36 -4.83
CA HIS A 24 16.47 7.66 -3.58
C HIS A 24 16.68 8.61 -2.41
N CYS A 25 15.74 8.61 -1.47
CA CYS A 25 15.86 9.32 -0.21
C CYS A 25 16.07 8.27 0.89
N ASP A 26 17.15 8.39 1.65
CA ASP A 26 17.45 7.49 2.77
C ASP A 26 16.63 7.83 4.04
N MET A 27 15.79 8.86 3.97
CA MET A 27 14.96 9.30 5.08
C MET A 27 13.65 8.50 5.16
N PRO A 28 13.21 8.10 6.35
CA PRO A 28 11.87 7.55 6.55
C PRO A 28 10.77 8.49 6.06
N PHE A 29 9.76 7.95 5.39
CA PHE A 29 8.66 8.74 4.80
C PHE A 29 7.93 9.64 5.81
N GLU A 30 7.69 9.13 7.03
CA GLU A 30 7.01 9.90 8.09
C GLU A 30 7.80 11.14 8.50
N ILE A 31 9.13 11.00 8.64
CA ILE A 31 10.02 12.10 8.99
C ILE A 31 10.06 13.11 7.85
N TYR A 32 10.17 12.64 6.60
CA TYR A 32 10.17 13.51 5.43
C TYR A 32 8.89 14.34 5.31
N ILE A 33 7.72 13.70 5.46
CA ILE A 33 6.42 14.39 5.40
C ILE A 33 6.33 15.44 6.52
N TYR A 34 6.72 15.07 7.74
CA TYR A 34 6.71 15.99 8.88
C TYR A 34 7.63 17.20 8.66
N GLU A 35 8.85 16.98 8.17
CA GLU A 35 9.79 18.05 7.87
C GLU A 35 9.28 18.95 6.74
N ALA A 36 8.69 18.38 5.70
CA ALA A 36 8.12 19.12 4.57
C ALA A 36 6.94 20.01 4.99
N GLU A 37 6.02 19.49 5.82
CA GLU A 37 4.92 20.28 6.36
C GLU A 37 5.43 21.41 7.26
N ARG A 38 6.42 21.12 8.12
CA ARG A 38 7.02 22.12 9.00
C ARG A 38 7.79 23.19 8.22
N LEU A 39 8.43 22.82 7.11
CA LEU A 39 9.08 23.75 6.20
C LEU A 39 8.06 24.65 5.51
N HIS A 40 6.95 24.07 5.03
CA HIS A 40 5.86 24.84 4.43
C HIS A 40 5.30 25.90 5.40
N THR A 41 5.00 25.52 6.65
CA THR A 41 4.48 26.47 7.65
C THR A 41 5.44 27.62 7.89
N ARG A 42 6.73 27.34 8.11
CA ARG A 42 7.75 28.38 8.33
C ARG A 42 7.96 29.26 7.09
N ALA A 43 8.01 28.66 5.90
CA ALA A 43 8.18 29.40 4.66
C ALA A 43 6.97 30.31 4.36
N THR A 44 5.77 29.91 4.77
CA THR A 44 4.56 30.72 4.64
C THR A 44 4.61 31.95 5.56
N GLU A 45 5.08 31.79 6.80
CA GLU A 45 5.26 32.91 7.74
C GLU A 45 6.31 33.92 7.25
N ASP A 46 7.41 33.44 6.67
CA ASP A 46 8.49 34.27 6.14
C ASP A 46 8.31 34.66 4.66
N LEU A 47 7.15 34.41 4.05
CA LEU A 47 6.90 34.64 2.62
C LEU A 47 7.21 36.07 2.18
N SER A 48 6.90 37.06 3.03
CA SER A 48 7.20 38.47 2.77
C SER A 48 8.71 38.75 2.66
N LYS A 49 9.53 38.08 3.47
CA LYS A 49 11.01 38.17 3.43
C LYS A 49 11.57 37.37 2.26
N LEU A 50 10.99 36.21 1.95
CA LEU A 50 11.42 35.35 0.85
C LEU A 50 11.12 35.97 -0.52
N SER A 51 9.98 36.65 -0.64
CA SER A 51 9.61 37.43 -1.84
C SER A 51 10.60 38.56 -2.12
N ALA A 52 11.13 39.20 -1.06
CA ALA A 52 12.17 40.23 -1.18
C ALA A 52 13.51 39.71 -1.75
N VAL A 53 13.74 38.38 -1.72
CA VAL A 53 14.93 37.71 -2.28
C VAL A 53 14.61 37.03 -3.62
N ASN A 54 13.51 37.41 -4.28
CA ASN A 54 13.04 36.83 -5.55
C ASN A 54 12.72 35.31 -5.49
N MET A 55 12.30 34.79 -4.34
CA MET A 55 11.78 33.42 -4.28
C MET A 55 10.45 33.31 -5.03
N PRO A 56 10.27 32.34 -5.95
CA PRO A 56 9.00 32.16 -6.63
C PRO A 56 7.92 31.71 -5.65
N VAL A 57 6.89 32.55 -5.48
CA VAL A 57 5.80 32.35 -4.49
C VAL A 57 5.08 31.02 -4.69
N GLY A 58 4.87 30.58 -5.94
CA GLY A 58 4.20 29.31 -6.24
C GLY A 58 5.00 28.05 -5.88
N LEU A 59 6.23 28.17 -5.40
CA LEU A 59 7.04 27.02 -4.98
C LEU A 59 6.58 26.47 -3.62
N ILE A 60 6.09 27.35 -2.73
CA ILE A 60 5.51 26.97 -1.44
C ILE A 60 4.18 26.23 -1.65
N ASP A 61 3.33 26.74 -2.53
CA ASP A 61 2.06 26.08 -2.89
C ASP A 61 2.30 24.68 -3.49
N LYS A 62 3.26 24.57 -4.41
CA LYS A 62 3.66 23.28 -5.00
C LYS A 62 4.20 22.31 -3.97
N LEU A 63 4.98 22.79 -2.99
CA LEU A 63 5.47 21.97 -1.89
C LEU A 63 4.31 21.39 -1.08
N HIS A 64 3.30 22.20 -0.79
CA HIS A 64 2.11 21.76 -0.06
C HIS A 64 1.36 20.63 -0.78
N VAL A 65 0.98 20.86 -2.03
CA VAL A 65 0.20 19.89 -2.82
C VAL A 65 0.95 18.57 -2.98
N ARG A 66 2.27 18.63 -3.26
CA ARG A 66 3.11 17.43 -3.37
C ARG A 66 3.25 16.67 -2.05
N THR A 67 3.34 17.39 -0.92
CA THR A 67 3.45 16.77 0.41
C THR A 67 2.16 16.06 0.77
N LYS A 68 0.99 16.65 0.46
CA LYS A 68 -0.32 16.01 0.68
C LYS A 68 -0.52 14.79 -0.23
N ALA A 69 -0.16 14.89 -1.50
CA ALA A 69 -0.18 13.75 -2.42
C ALA A 69 0.72 12.58 -1.93
N LEU A 70 1.93 12.88 -1.45
CA LEU A 70 2.84 11.88 -0.86
C LEU A 70 2.24 11.22 0.39
N SER A 71 1.67 12.02 1.30
CA SER A 71 1.02 11.51 2.50
C SER A 71 -0.11 10.53 2.18
N ARG A 72 -0.97 10.89 1.21
CA ARG A 72 -2.06 10.02 0.77
C ARG A 72 -1.55 8.73 0.10
N ALA A 73 -0.51 8.83 -0.72
CA ALA A 73 0.12 7.66 -1.34
C ALA A 73 0.73 6.71 -0.30
N GLN A 74 1.37 7.25 0.74
CA GLN A 74 1.92 6.47 1.84
C GLN A 74 0.82 5.73 2.62
N LEU A 75 -0.31 6.41 2.92
CA LEU A 75 -1.45 5.77 3.58
C LEU A 75 -2.00 4.60 2.75
N ASN A 76 -2.22 4.81 1.45
CA ASN A 76 -2.70 3.76 0.55
C ASN A 76 -1.74 2.56 0.53
N TRP A 77 -0.42 2.82 0.54
CA TRP A 77 0.58 1.75 0.58
C TRP A 77 0.56 0.98 1.91
N VAL A 78 0.41 1.68 3.04
CA VAL A 78 0.29 1.04 4.36
C VAL A 78 -0.97 0.17 4.45
N GLU A 79 -2.11 0.65 3.94
CA GLU A 79 -3.36 -0.11 3.88
C GLU A 79 -3.18 -1.39 3.05
N LEU A 80 -2.71 -1.27 1.80
CA LEU A 80 -2.50 -2.40 0.90
C LEU A 80 -1.50 -3.42 1.45
N THR A 81 -0.40 -2.95 2.04
CA THR A 81 0.61 -3.85 2.60
C THR A 81 0.16 -4.48 3.91
N GLY A 82 -0.58 -3.75 4.74
CA GLY A 82 -1.20 -4.23 5.96
C GLY A 82 -2.20 -5.35 5.69
N GLU A 83 -3.16 -5.11 4.80
CA GLU A 83 -4.17 -6.09 4.39
C GLU A 83 -3.54 -7.34 3.81
N LYS A 84 -2.55 -7.20 2.92
CA LYS A 84 -1.83 -8.34 2.34
C LYS A 84 -1.11 -9.17 3.41
N LYS A 85 -0.45 -8.52 4.37
CA LYS A 85 0.23 -9.21 5.49
C LYS A 85 -0.77 -9.92 6.38
N GLN A 86 -1.90 -9.29 6.70
CA GLN A 86 -2.97 -9.90 7.50
C GLN A 86 -3.58 -11.10 6.77
N ALA A 87 -3.92 -10.98 5.49
CA ALA A 87 -4.44 -12.09 4.68
C ALA A 87 -3.47 -13.28 4.64
N MET A 88 -2.17 -13.03 4.45
CA MET A 88 -1.15 -14.09 4.51
C MET A 88 -1.04 -14.73 5.90
N THR A 89 -1.21 -13.93 6.96
CA THR A 89 -1.14 -14.41 8.35
C THR A 89 -2.35 -15.29 8.68
N ASN A 90 -3.55 -14.85 8.31
CA ASN A 90 -4.79 -15.60 8.47
C ASN A 90 -4.75 -16.91 7.67
N LEU A 91 -4.30 -16.84 6.40
CA LEU A 91 -4.12 -18.04 5.58
C LEU A 91 -3.18 -19.04 6.26
N LYS A 92 -2.04 -18.59 6.79
CA LYS A 92 -1.10 -19.47 7.51
C LYS A 92 -1.70 -20.07 8.78
N ALA A 93 -2.49 -19.29 9.53
CA ALA A 93 -3.15 -19.74 10.74
C ALA A 93 -4.27 -20.77 10.46
N GLU A 94 -5.02 -20.58 9.37
CA GLU A 94 -6.14 -21.43 8.99
C GLU A 94 -5.73 -22.67 8.19
N THR A 95 -4.58 -22.63 7.50
CA THR A 95 -4.06 -23.74 6.68
C THR A 95 -4.04 -25.08 7.44
N PRO A 96 -3.54 -25.18 8.69
CA PRO A 96 -3.55 -26.43 9.44
C PRO A 96 -4.96 -27.00 9.66
N THR A 97 -5.93 -26.14 9.97
CA THR A 97 -7.33 -26.53 10.17
C THR A 97 -7.96 -26.97 8.86
N LEU A 98 -7.70 -26.25 7.77
CA LEU A 98 -8.15 -26.60 6.43
C LEU A 98 -7.58 -27.97 5.99
N LEU A 99 -6.30 -28.23 6.24
CA LEU A 99 -5.67 -29.51 5.90
C LEU A 99 -6.24 -30.67 6.75
N LYS A 100 -6.52 -30.43 8.03
CA LYS A 100 -7.20 -31.42 8.88
C LYS A 100 -8.62 -31.72 8.38
N LEU A 101 -9.38 -30.69 8.03
CA LEU A 101 -10.73 -30.83 7.49
C LEU A 101 -10.70 -31.57 6.15
N ARG A 102 -9.76 -31.23 5.25
CA ARG A 102 -9.55 -31.95 3.99
C ARG A 102 -9.29 -33.43 4.24
N LYS A 103 -8.38 -33.76 5.16
CA LYS A 103 -8.07 -35.15 5.50
C LYS A 103 -9.31 -35.87 6.02
N TYR A 104 -10.03 -35.25 6.95
CA TYR A 104 -11.27 -35.82 7.48
C TYR A 104 -12.31 -36.07 6.39
N LEU A 105 -12.49 -35.14 5.45
CA LEU A 105 -13.41 -35.32 4.32
C LEU A 105 -12.98 -36.47 3.41
N ILE A 106 -11.68 -36.58 3.08
CA ILE A 106 -11.15 -37.69 2.29
C ILE A 106 -11.41 -39.03 3.00
N ASP A 107 -11.12 -39.12 4.30
CA ASP A 107 -11.32 -40.34 5.09
C ASP A 107 -12.81 -40.76 5.10
N ASN A 108 -13.72 -39.79 5.27
CA ASN A 108 -15.16 -40.06 5.22
C ASN A 108 -15.65 -40.46 3.83
N MET A 109 -15.14 -39.83 2.77
CA MET A 109 -15.48 -40.19 1.40
C MET A 109 -14.96 -41.59 1.04
N GLN A 110 -13.76 -41.96 1.49
CA GLN A 110 -13.24 -43.32 1.32
C GLN A 110 -14.15 -44.36 2.00
N PHE A 111 -14.63 -44.06 3.21
CA PHE A 111 -15.58 -44.93 3.91
C PHE A 111 -16.94 -45.02 3.19
N ALA A 112 -17.49 -43.89 2.73
CA ALA A 112 -18.78 -43.83 2.05
C ALA A 112 -18.77 -44.57 0.70
N PHE A 113 -17.70 -44.42 -0.08
CA PHE A 113 -17.56 -45.04 -1.40
C PHE A 113 -16.88 -46.41 -1.37
N ARG A 114 -16.79 -47.06 -0.21
CA ARG A 114 -16.12 -48.37 -0.03
C ARG A 114 -16.61 -49.48 -0.97
N ASN A 115 -17.87 -49.41 -1.39
CA ASN A 115 -18.50 -50.41 -2.26
C ASN A 115 -18.42 -50.06 -3.76
N ASP A 116 -17.98 -48.85 -4.11
CA ASP A 116 -17.94 -48.37 -5.49
C ASP A 116 -16.49 -48.14 -5.93
N LYS A 117 -15.94 -49.16 -6.62
CA LYS A 117 -14.50 -49.26 -6.93
C LYS A 117 -14.00 -48.14 -7.85
N ASP A 118 -14.86 -47.59 -8.70
CA ASP A 118 -14.48 -46.51 -9.62
C ASP A 118 -14.39 -45.16 -8.92
N LEU A 119 -15.30 -44.89 -7.97
CA LEU A 119 -15.26 -43.68 -7.15
C LEU A 119 -14.11 -43.69 -6.14
N LEU A 120 -13.77 -44.86 -5.60
CA LEU A 120 -12.65 -45.02 -4.66
C LEU A 120 -11.29 -44.71 -5.31
N LYS A 121 -11.08 -45.18 -6.56
CA LYS A 121 -9.87 -44.89 -7.34
C LYS A 121 -9.68 -43.40 -7.62
N LYS A 122 -10.78 -42.65 -7.77
CA LYS A 122 -10.74 -41.21 -8.03
C LYS A 122 -10.35 -40.41 -6.79
N ASN A 123 -10.81 -40.82 -5.60
CA ASN A 123 -10.46 -40.19 -4.32
C ASN A 123 -9.02 -40.46 -3.86
N GLN A 124 -8.37 -41.51 -4.34
CA GLN A 124 -6.96 -41.83 -4.01
C GLN A 124 -5.93 -41.05 -4.83
N ARG A 125 -6.35 -40.32 -5.88
CA ARG A 125 -5.46 -39.54 -6.76
C ARG A 125 -5.21 -38.09 -6.29
N TYR A 126 -5.86 -37.64 -5.22
CA TYR A 126 -5.82 -36.28 -4.67
C TYR A 126 -5.42 -36.27 -3.18
#